data_AF-A0A2E8RS34-F1
#
_entry.id   AF-A0A2E8RS34-F1
#
_cell.length_a   1.000
_cell.length_b   1.000
_cell.length_c   1.000
_cell.angle_alpha   90.00
_cell.angle_beta   90.00
_cell.angle_gamma   90.00
#
_symmetry.space_group_name_H-M   'P 1'
#
loop_
_entity.id
_entity.type
_entity.pdbx_description
1 polymer ?
#
loop_
_entity_poly.entity_id
_entity_poly.type
_entity_poly.pdbx_seq_one_letter_code
_entity_poly.pdbx_strand_id
1 'polypeptide(L)'
;MKTTPLFTKIVFFFLTILLTSFLMTPTIGQEADLSVILQRDGQLNILTQSLKTADLLSVLKSEGPFTIFAPTDQAFSKLPKRALENLLSDTSKLEEILLYHVINGLAVADDFVRLNQLGINEFKTLNKKNVEVSVNSEGLFINQNSNVIQTDILAQNGVVHVIDTILLPLESNSKEREGDNTNTKIDEVRSLIQQAISLGVPLYNSGSYMACESIYRITLKAIGTLTDGITDNNLIKNAIRESESIDPKDGAWVLRYMLDEIYASTTNNSMLEAEKTIFDFSGKDNSDWYLLNDNVMGGVSKARVSKTTEKTMKFRGRLSLKNNGGFSSTRSQIPDFSLAGYDGLMLKIRGDGRYYSLLVSNQQRRGTWQTKFKTNKKWEIVKVPFNQMQMSIRGWRPRSAPKIMGDRIKTVGFIIADKNEQPFELEVDWIKGYID
;
A
#
# COMPACT_ATOMS: atom_id res chain seq x y z
N MET A 1 4.43 -14.62 109.45
CA MET A 1 3.32 -15.33 110.11
C MET A 1 2.15 -15.33 109.13
N LYS A 2 1.68 -16.53 108.72
CA LYS A 2 0.29 -16.87 108.35
C LYS A 2 -0.36 -15.99 107.24
N THR A 3 -0.91 -16.46 106.13
CA THR A 3 -1.67 -17.68 105.85
C THR A 3 -2.12 -17.60 104.38
N THR A 4 -2.02 -18.70 103.64
CA THR A 4 -2.92 -19.00 102.49
C THR A 4 -4.26 -19.53 103.03
N PRO A 5 -5.37 -19.35 102.29
CA PRO A 5 -6.01 -20.49 101.58
C PRO A 5 -6.56 -20.07 100.19
N LEU A 6 -6.50 -20.84 99.09
CA LEU A 6 -7.04 -22.16 98.70
C LEU A 6 -8.58 -22.24 98.65
N PHE A 7 -9.10 -22.82 97.54
CA PHE A 7 -10.47 -23.23 97.16
C PHE A 7 -11.30 -22.19 96.34
N THR A 8 -11.95 -22.45 95.18
CA THR A 8 -12.32 -23.67 94.45
C THR A 8 -12.58 -23.36 92.95
N LYS A 9 -12.38 -24.36 92.10
CA LYS A 9 -12.73 -24.51 90.68
C LYS A 9 -14.10 -23.93 90.26
N ILE A 10 -14.19 -23.37 89.05
CA ILE A 10 -15.14 -23.78 87.98
C ILE A 10 -14.58 -23.32 86.63
N VAL A 11 -14.54 -24.29 85.73
CA VAL A 11 -14.18 -24.22 84.32
C VAL A 11 -15.26 -23.46 83.56
N PHE A 12 -14.90 -22.40 82.83
CA PHE A 12 -15.62 -22.03 81.61
C PHE A 12 -14.64 -21.52 80.57
N PHE A 13 -14.76 -22.13 79.40
CA PHE A 13 -13.91 -22.07 78.23
C PHE A 13 -14.08 -20.71 77.53
N PHE A 14 -13.07 -19.84 77.56
CA PHE A 14 -12.93 -18.74 76.60
C PHE A 14 -11.47 -18.62 76.19
N LEU A 15 -11.20 -19.15 75.01
CA LEU A 15 -9.96 -19.02 74.25
C LEU A 15 -9.79 -17.54 73.86
N THR A 16 -9.13 -16.75 74.71
CA THR A 16 -8.65 -15.41 74.33
C THR A 16 -7.28 -15.55 73.67
N ILE A 17 -7.31 -15.69 72.34
CA ILE A 17 -6.13 -15.49 71.50
C ILE A 17 -5.68 -14.05 71.75
N LEU A 18 -4.56 -13.91 72.45
CA LEU A 18 -3.79 -12.67 72.53
C LEU A 18 -3.18 -12.45 71.14
N LEU A 19 -3.99 -11.88 70.23
CA LEU A 19 -3.52 -11.44 68.93
C LEU A 19 -2.66 -10.21 69.19
N THR A 20 -1.38 -10.43 69.48
CA THR A 20 -0.36 -9.40 69.29
C THR A 20 -0.47 -9.01 67.82
N SER A 21 -1.15 -7.89 67.58
CA SER A 21 -1.18 -7.21 66.30
C SER A 21 0.25 -6.81 65.98
N PHE A 22 0.98 -7.74 65.37
CA PHE A 22 2.03 -7.39 64.45
C PHE A 22 1.32 -6.51 63.43
N LEU A 23 1.45 -5.20 63.59
CA LEU A 23 1.20 -4.25 62.53
C LEU A 23 2.22 -4.65 61.45
N MET A 24 1.82 -5.61 60.61
CA MET A 24 2.29 -5.63 59.24
C MET A 24 1.94 -4.25 58.72
N THR A 25 2.91 -3.35 58.77
CA THR A 25 2.98 -2.27 57.81
C THR A 25 2.64 -2.93 56.49
N PRO A 26 1.60 -2.47 55.76
CA PRO A 26 1.38 -2.99 54.42
C PRO A 26 2.71 -2.78 53.72
N THR A 27 3.40 -3.89 53.40
CA THR A 27 4.46 -3.88 52.42
C THR A 27 3.86 -3.13 51.26
N ILE A 28 4.41 -1.96 50.95
CA ILE A 28 4.12 -1.23 49.72
C ILE A 28 4.16 -2.30 48.64
N GLY A 29 2.97 -2.66 48.16
CA GLY A 29 2.79 -3.84 47.35
C GLY A 29 3.63 -3.66 46.11
N GLN A 30 4.58 -4.56 45.90
CA GLN A 30 5.26 -4.66 44.63
C GLN A 30 4.15 -4.80 43.57
N GLU A 31 3.93 -3.77 42.75
CA GLU A 31 2.94 -3.82 41.67
C GLU A 31 3.22 -5.07 40.85
N ALA A 32 2.22 -5.94 40.74
CA ALA A 32 2.38 -7.20 40.02
C ALA A 32 2.51 -6.92 38.52
N ASP A 33 3.47 -7.58 37.86
CA ASP A 33 3.57 -7.58 36.41
C ASP A 33 2.40 -8.34 35.76
N LEU A 34 2.22 -8.17 34.44
CA LEU A 34 1.16 -8.82 33.66
C LEU A 34 1.12 -10.34 33.85
N SER A 35 2.29 -10.98 33.96
CA SER A 35 2.37 -12.44 34.14
C SER A 35 1.83 -12.89 35.49
N VAL A 36 1.99 -12.08 36.55
CA VAL A 36 1.45 -12.35 37.88
C VAL A 36 -0.03 -12.05 37.96
N ILE A 37 -0.50 -10.97 37.32
CA ILE A 37 -1.92 -10.61 37.26
C ILE A 37 -2.73 -11.72 36.56
N LEU A 38 -2.30 -12.18 35.39
CA LEU A 38 -2.99 -13.25 34.64
C LEU A 38 -3.05 -14.58 35.43
N GLN A 39 -2.02 -14.90 36.20
CA GLN A 39 -1.96 -16.13 37.00
C GLN A 39 -2.84 -16.12 38.25
N ARG A 40 -3.22 -14.94 38.75
CA ARG A 40 -4.05 -14.80 39.96
C ARG A 40 -5.54 -14.80 39.65
N ASP A 41 -5.91 -14.55 38.40
CA ASP A 41 -7.31 -14.50 38.00
C ASP A 41 -7.84 -15.91 37.69
N GLY A 42 -8.78 -16.37 38.53
CA GLY A 42 -9.39 -17.69 38.40
C GLY A 42 -10.25 -17.88 37.16
N GLN A 43 -10.48 -16.84 36.34
CA GLN A 43 -11.20 -16.93 35.06
C GLN A 43 -10.27 -17.07 33.85
N LEU A 44 -8.94 -16.99 34.05
CA LEU A 44 -7.93 -16.95 32.97
C LEU A 44 -6.97 -18.16 33.02
N ASN A 45 -7.40 -19.30 33.57
CA ASN A 45 -6.52 -20.46 33.78
C ASN A 45 -6.04 -21.07 32.46
N ILE A 46 -6.94 -21.23 31.48
CA ILE A 46 -6.64 -21.81 30.16
C ILE A 46 -5.69 -20.89 29.39
N LEU A 47 -5.92 -19.58 29.45
CA LEU A 47 -5.03 -18.57 28.85
C LEU A 47 -3.62 -18.64 29.47
N THR A 48 -3.55 -18.67 30.80
CA THR A 48 -2.29 -18.74 31.55
C THR A 48 -1.51 -20.03 31.23
N GLN A 49 -2.22 -21.16 31.14
CA GLN A 49 -1.60 -22.43 30.76
C GLN A 49 -1.11 -22.40 29.31
N SER A 50 -1.87 -21.78 28.40
CA SER A 50 -1.49 -21.62 27.00
C SER A 50 -0.23 -20.75 26.84
N LEU A 51 -0.13 -19.65 27.59
CA LEU A 51 1.06 -18.78 27.62
C LEU A 51 2.30 -19.50 28.17
N LYS A 52 2.13 -20.41 29.14
CA LYS A 52 3.21 -21.28 29.65
C LYS A 52 3.68 -22.26 28.58
N THR A 53 2.74 -22.91 27.89
CA THR A 53 3.05 -23.88 26.83
C THR A 53 3.74 -23.23 25.63
N ALA A 54 3.38 -22.00 25.28
CA ALA A 54 3.97 -21.24 24.17
C ALA A 54 5.24 -20.44 24.54
N ASP A 55 5.74 -20.56 25.78
CA ASP A 55 6.91 -19.81 26.31
C ASP A 55 6.80 -18.27 26.21
N LEU A 56 5.58 -17.73 26.11
CA LEU A 56 5.33 -16.29 25.95
C LEU A 56 5.31 -15.52 27.27
N LEU A 57 5.38 -16.20 28.42
CA LEU A 57 5.48 -15.52 29.72
C LEU A 57 6.76 -14.69 29.85
N SER A 58 7.83 -15.07 29.16
CA SER A 58 9.08 -14.30 29.11
C SER A 58 8.89 -12.97 28.37
N VAL A 59 8.15 -12.97 27.27
CA VAL A 59 7.77 -11.78 26.49
C VAL A 59 6.91 -10.84 27.33
N LEU A 60 5.93 -11.38 28.07
CA LEU A 60 5.05 -10.59 28.95
C LEU A 60 5.73 -10.07 30.23
N LYS A 61 6.98 -10.49 30.52
CA LYS A 61 7.81 -9.95 31.60
C LYS A 61 8.77 -8.86 31.14
N SER A 62 8.87 -8.60 29.84
CA SER A 62 9.73 -7.55 29.31
C SER A 62 9.26 -6.15 29.74
N GLU A 63 10.16 -5.17 29.64
CA GLU A 63 9.85 -3.75 29.89
C GLU A 63 8.78 -3.30 28.89
N GLY A 64 7.53 -3.27 29.35
CA GLY A 64 6.37 -2.83 28.56
C GLY A 64 6.37 -1.32 28.29
N PRO A 65 5.23 -0.69 27.94
CA PRO A 65 3.89 -1.17 28.28
C PRO A 65 3.21 -2.03 27.20
N PHE A 66 2.43 -3.02 27.63
CA PHE A 66 1.56 -3.81 26.76
C PHE A 66 0.09 -3.66 27.14
N THR A 67 -0.80 -3.88 26.18
CA THR A 67 -2.23 -4.05 26.44
C THR A 67 -2.64 -5.44 25.96
N ILE A 68 -3.22 -6.23 26.87
CA ILE A 68 -3.62 -7.62 26.62
C ILE A 68 -5.14 -7.73 26.60
N PHE A 69 -5.69 -8.28 25.53
CA PHE A 69 -7.08 -8.73 25.48
C PHE A 69 -7.15 -10.19 25.96
N ALA A 70 -7.52 -10.42 27.22
CA ALA A 70 -7.42 -11.73 27.87
C ALA A 70 -8.73 -12.53 27.76
N PRO A 71 -8.81 -13.59 26.94
CA PRO A 71 -10.00 -14.43 26.86
C PRO A 71 -10.20 -15.26 28.13
N THR A 72 -11.44 -15.29 28.62
CA THR A 72 -11.83 -16.14 29.75
C THR A 72 -11.84 -17.63 29.42
N ASP A 73 -11.82 -18.48 30.45
CA ASP A 73 -12.01 -19.93 30.31
C ASP A 73 -13.35 -20.27 29.60
N GLN A 74 -14.37 -19.42 29.78
CA GLN A 74 -15.64 -19.53 29.04
C GLN A 74 -15.47 -19.22 27.55
N ALA A 75 -14.63 -18.25 27.18
CA ALA A 75 -14.30 -17.95 25.80
C ALA A 75 -13.63 -19.16 25.10
N PHE A 76 -12.71 -19.85 25.77
CA PHE A 76 -12.13 -21.11 25.28
C PHE A 76 -13.18 -22.22 25.17
N SER A 77 -14.15 -22.25 26.08
CA SER A 77 -15.23 -23.24 26.07
C SER A 77 -16.24 -23.03 24.93
N LYS A 78 -16.28 -21.84 24.29
CA LYS A 78 -17.08 -21.59 23.09
C LYS A 78 -16.54 -22.32 21.85
N LEU A 79 -15.26 -22.71 21.84
CA LEU A 79 -14.67 -23.49 20.76
C LEU A 79 -15.11 -24.97 20.83
N PRO A 80 -15.38 -25.63 19.69
CA PRO A 80 -15.59 -27.08 19.67
C PRO A 80 -14.40 -27.79 20.31
N LYS A 81 -14.63 -28.79 21.19
CA LYS A 81 -13.58 -29.51 21.93
C LYS A 81 -12.41 -29.95 21.05
N ARG A 82 -12.72 -30.49 19.86
CA ARG A 82 -11.72 -30.93 18.88
C ARG A 82 -10.88 -29.77 18.31
N ALA A 83 -11.47 -28.59 18.12
CA ALA A 83 -10.76 -27.40 17.67
C ALA A 83 -9.85 -26.83 18.78
N LEU A 84 -10.32 -26.86 20.03
CA LEU A 84 -9.53 -26.47 21.19
C LEU A 84 -8.33 -27.41 21.40
N GLU A 85 -8.54 -28.73 21.34
CA GLU A 85 -7.46 -29.72 21.43
C GLU A 85 -6.42 -29.54 20.33
N ASN A 86 -6.86 -29.33 19.09
CA ASN A 86 -5.96 -29.06 17.97
C ASN A 86 -5.15 -27.77 18.19
N LEU A 87 -5.80 -26.70 18.67
CA LEU A 87 -5.14 -25.43 18.94
C LEU A 87 -4.10 -25.56 20.07
N LEU A 88 -4.43 -26.26 21.15
CA LEU A 88 -3.52 -26.45 22.28
C LEU A 88 -2.37 -27.42 21.97
N SER A 89 -2.53 -28.30 20.97
CA SER A 89 -1.49 -29.23 20.52
C SER A 89 -0.50 -28.64 19.51
N ASP A 90 -0.87 -27.55 18.83
CA ASP A 90 -0.04 -26.89 17.82
C ASP A 90 0.58 -25.63 18.43
N THR A 91 1.78 -25.77 18.99
CA THR A 91 2.49 -24.69 19.69
C THR A 91 2.73 -23.46 18.83
N SER A 92 2.96 -23.63 17.52
CA SER A 92 3.23 -22.50 16.61
C SER A 92 1.96 -21.69 16.33
N LYS A 93 0.82 -22.37 16.11
CA LYS A 93 -0.47 -21.66 15.96
C LYS A 93 -0.94 -21.05 17.25
N LEU A 94 -0.71 -21.74 18.37
CA LEU A 94 -1.03 -21.22 19.69
C LEU A 94 -0.27 -19.92 19.97
N GLU A 95 1.03 -19.89 19.68
CA GLU A 95 1.85 -18.68 19.78
C GLU A 95 1.31 -17.56 18.88
N GLU A 96 0.98 -17.86 17.62
CA GLU A 96 0.41 -16.89 16.68
C GLU A 96 -0.85 -16.21 17.23
N ILE A 97 -1.79 -17.02 17.72
CA ILE A 97 -3.06 -16.57 18.27
C ILE A 97 -2.84 -15.79 19.57
N LEU A 98 -1.97 -16.25 20.46
CA LEU A 98 -1.69 -15.54 21.71
C LEU A 98 -1.06 -14.16 21.46
N LEU A 99 -0.15 -14.05 20.49
CA LEU A 99 0.45 -12.76 20.09
C LEU A 99 -0.57 -11.82 19.43
N TYR A 100 -1.65 -12.35 18.86
CA TYR A 100 -2.73 -11.54 18.28
C TYR A 100 -3.61 -10.89 19.35
N HIS A 101 -3.55 -11.36 20.60
CA HIS A 101 -4.27 -10.75 21.73
C HIS A 101 -3.49 -9.61 22.41
N VAL A 102 -2.26 -9.33 21.97
CA VAL A 102 -1.38 -8.35 22.63
C VAL A 102 -1.06 -7.21 21.68
N ILE A 103 -1.26 -5.98 22.12
CA ILE A 103 -0.82 -4.77 21.42
C ILE A 103 0.29 -4.06 22.21
N ASN A 104 1.17 -3.37 21.49
CA ASN A 104 2.18 -2.50 22.10
C ASN A 104 1.53 -1.19 22.56
N GLY A 105 1.92 -0.72 23.75
CA GLY A 105 1.40 0.49 24.35
C GLY A 105 0.45 0.21 25.52
N LEU A 106 0.33 1.18 26.41
CA LEU A 106 -0.67 1.20 27.47
C LEU A 106 -1.92 1.89 26.92
N ALA A 107 -3.05 1.18 26.86
CA ALA A 107 -4.33 1.75 26.44
C ALA A 107 -5.43 1.30 27.40
N VAL A 108 -5.94 2.22 28.21
CA VAL A 108 -7.12 1.99 29.06
C VAL A 108 -8.41 2.14 28.24
N ALA A 109 -9.55 1.71 28.76
CA ALA A 109 -10.83 1.76 28.06
C ALA A 109 -11.16 3.18 27.55
N ASP A 110 -10.89 4.18 28.38
CA ASP A 110 -11.11 5.60 28.05
C ASP A 110 -10.22 6.10 26.89
N ASP A 111 -9.02 5.52 26.71
CA ASP A 111 -8.20 5.78 25.52
C ASP A 111 -8.89 5.27 24.26
N PHE A 112 -9.43 4.05 24.28
CA PHE A 112 -10.14 3.48 23.13
C PHE A 112 -11.40 4.26 22.78
N VAL A 113 -12.12 4.78 23.76
CA VAL A 113 -13.29 5.67 23.55
C VAL A 113 -12.85 6.94 22.82
N ARG A 114 -11.82 7.64 23.32
CA ARG A 114 -11.29 8.85 22.67
C ARG A 114 -10.78 8.59 21.27
N LEU A 115 -10.04 7.50 21.07
CA LEU A 115 -9.44 7.15 19.79
C LEU A 115 -10.53 6.82 18.76
N ASN A 116 -11.58 6.11 19.15
CA ASN A 116 -12.74 5.87 18.28
C ASN A 116 -13.45 7.16 17.87
N GLN A 117 -13.61 8.13 18.77
CA GLN A 117 -14.18 9.46 18.44
C GLN A 117 -13.33 10.24 17.42
N LEU A 118 -12.02 9.96 17.37
CA LEU A 118 -11.09 10.53 16.40
C LEU A 118 -10.97 9.70 15.11
N GLY A 119 -11.74 8.62 14.96
CA GLY A 119 -11.70 7.71 13.81
C GLY A 119 -10.52 6.74 13.81
N ILE A 120 -9.88 6.53 14.96
CA ILE A 120 -8.76 5.58 15.15
C ILE A 120 -9.30 4.36 15.89
N ASN A 121 -9.54 3.27 15.15
CA ASN A 121 -10.10 2.02 15.66
C ASN A 121 -9.20 0.80 15.42
N GLU A 122 -8.15 0.88 14.58
CA GLU A 122 -7.25 -0.26 14.32
C GLU A 122 -5.94 -0.18 15.11
N PHE A 123 -5.57 -1.28 15.75
CA PHE A 123 -4.36 -1.40 16.58
C PHE A 123 -3.53 -2.60 16.15
N LYS A 124 -2.23 -2.38 15.94
CA LYS A 124 -1.31 -3.45 15.52
C LYS A 124 -0.94 -4.34 16.70
N THR A 125 -1.13 -5.64 16.53
CA THR A 125 -0.78 -6.67 17.53
C THR A 125 0.67 -7.11 17.42
N LEU A 126 1.17 -7.85 18.42
CA LEU A 126 2.49 -8.50 18.36
C LEU A 126 2.57 -9.57 17.27
N ASN A 127 1.41 -10.11 16.85
CA ASN A 127 1.31 -10.98 15.69
C ASN A 127 1.44 -10.23 14.34
N LYS A 128 1.62 -8.91 14.36
CA LYS A 128 1.75 -8.02 13.19
C LYS A 128 0.46 -7.79 12.39
N LYS A 129 -0.63 -8.51 12.71
CA LYS A 129 -1.99 -8.26 12.22
C LYS A 129 -2.70 -7.20 13.08
N ASN A 130 -3.69 -6.51 12.54
CA ASN A 130 -4.45 -5.50 13.28
C ASN A 130 -5.65 -6.12 14.00
N VAL A 131 -5.99 -5.57 15.16
CA VAL A 131 -7.31 -5.73 15.80
C VAL A 131 -8.08 -4.43 15.66
N GLU A 132 -9.37 -4.53 15.38
CA GLU A 132 -10.28 -3.40 15.40
C GLU A 132 -10.90 -3.30 16.81
N VAL A 133 -10.84 -2.12 17.43
CA VAL A 133 -11.53 -1.82 18.68
C VAL A 133 -12.65 -0.86 18.37
N SER A 134 -13.90 -1.28 18.56
CA SER A 134 -15.08 -0.45 18.36
C SER A 134 -15.78 -0.16 19.69
N VAL A 135 -16.33 1.05 19.80
CA VAL A 135 -17.10 1.48 20.97
C VAL A 135 -18.52 1.83 20.53
N ASN A 136 -19.51 1.21 21.17
CA ASN A 136 -20.92 1.50 20.94
C ASN A 136 -21.68 1.61 22.27
N SER A 137 -23.01 1.74 22.21
CA SER A 137 -23.87 1.86 23.39
C SER A 137 -23.90 0.62 24.29
N GLU A 138 -23.46 -0.53 23.79
CA GLU A 138 -23.44 -1.82 24.50
C GLU A 138 -22.09 -2.11 25.16
N GLY A 139 -21.01 -1.42 24.78
CA GLY A 139 -19.69 -1.59 25.38
C GLY A 139 -18.53 -1.42 24.40
N LEU A 140 -17.37 -1.96 24.80
CA LEU A 140 -16.15 -2.03 24.02
C LEU A 140 -16.06 -3.41 23.34
N PHE A 141 -15.85 -3.44 22.02
CA PHE A 141 -15.79 -4.66 21.23
C PHE A 141 -14.47 -4.74 20.47
N ILE A 142 -13.91 -5.95 20.39
CA ILE A 142 -12.74 -6.27 19.59
C ILE A 142 -13.18 -7.09 18.38
N ASN A 143 -12.73 -6.70 17.19
CA ASN A 143 -13.10 -7.31 15.89
C ASN A 143 -14.62 -7.49 15.74
N GLN A 144 -15.41 -6.55 16.27
CA GLN A 144 -16.88 -6.49 16.21
C GLN A 144 -17.63 -7.60 16.98
N ASN A 145 -17.00 -8.75 17.28
CA ASN A 145 -17.66 -9.94 17.81
C ASN A 145 -17.15 -10.39 19.19
N SER A 146 -16.09 -9.78 19.71
CA SER A 146 -15.54 -10.10 21.03
C SER A 146 -15.83 -8.97 22.00
N ASN A 147 -16.71 -9.22 22.97
CA ASN A 147 -17.08 -8.22 23.96
C ASN A 147 -16.02 -8.14 25.06
N VAL A 148 -15.65 -6.93 25.46
CA VAL A 148 -14.79 -6.70 26.63
C VAL A 148 -15.65 -6.61 27.88
N ILE A 149 -15.56 -7.65 28.71
CA ILE A 149 -16.43 -7.82 29.89
C ILE A 149 -15.85 -7.21 31.16
N GLN A 150 -14.54 -6.95 31.19
CA GLN A 150 -13.87 -6.24 32.27
C GLN A 150 -12.70 -5.44 31.70
N THR A 151 -12.59 -4.16 32.05
CA THR A 151 -11.53 -3.29 31.55
C THR A 151 -10.56 -2.89 32.66
N ASP A 152 -9.41 -2.35 32.25
CA ASP A 152 -8.53 -1.55 33.10
C ASP A 152 -7.92 -2.27 34.30
N ILE A 153 -7.60 -3.56 34.15
CA ILE A 153 -6.81 -4.29 35.16
C ILE A 153 -5.35 -3.89 35.00
N LEU A 154 -4.90 -2.96 35.83
CA LEU A 154 -3.55 -2.39 35.77
C LEU A 154 -2.48 -3.37 36.28
N ALA A 155 -1.35 -3.40 35.58
CA ALA A 155 -0.13 -4.13 35.93
C ALA A 155 1.09 -3.22 35.78
N GLN A 156 2.21 -3.59 36.39
CA GLN A 156 3.43 -2.78 36.37
C GLN A 156 3.94 -2.47 34.94
N ASN A 157 3.75 -3.42 34.02
CA ASN A 157 4.21 -3.32 32.63
C ASN A 157 3.07 -3.33 31.60
N GLY A 158 1.84 -2.99 32.00
CA GLY A 158 0.73 -2.88 31.06
C GLY A 158 -0.67 -2.90 31.66
N VAL A 159 -1.66 -3.23 30.84
CA VAL A 159 -3.08 -3.32 31.22
C VAL A 159 -3.73 -4.55 30.59
N VAL A 160 -4.66 -5.17 31.32
CA VAL A 160 -5.46 -6.31 30.85
C VAL A 160 -6.92 -5.88 30.70
N HIS A 161 -7.50 -6.24 29.55
CA HIS A 161 -8.92 -6.16 29.24
C HIS A 161 -9.44 -7.57 29.02
N VAL A 162 -10.37 -8.02 29.86
CA VAL A 162 -10.92 -9.39 29.79
C VAL A 162 -11.99 -9.45 28.71
N ILE A 163 -11.91 -10.45 27.84
CA ILE A 163 -12.82 -10.65 26.71
C ILE A 163 -13.58 -11.97 26.79
N ASP A 164 -14.76 -12.00 26.18
CA ASP A 164 -15.63 -13.18 26.22
C ASP A 164 -15.45 -14.14 25.03
N THR A 165 -14.62 -13.79 24.06
CA THR A 165 -14.42 -14.54 22.80
C THR A 165 -12.95 -14.51 22.39
N ILE A 166 -12.42 -15.63 21.89
CA ILE A 166 -11.01 -15.70 21.43
C ILE A 166 -10.86 -14.94 20.11
N LEU A 167 -9.85 -14.09 20.03
CA LEU A 167 -9.46 -13.40 18.81
C LEU A 167 -8.72 -14.36 17.90
N LEU A 168 -9.33 -14.69 16.77
CA LEU A 168 -8.67 -15.43 15.71
C LEU A 168 -8.19 -14.42 14.67
N PRO A 169 -6.88 -14.37 14.37
CA PRO A 169 -6.44 -13.63 13.21
C PRO A 169 -7.09 -14.27 11.98
N LEU A 170 -7.75 -13.48 11.14
CA LEU A 170 -8.43 -13.99 9.95
C LEU A 170 -7.46 -14.89 9.16
N GLU A 171 -7.74 -16.18 9.13
CA GLU A 171 -6.93 -17.12 8.35
C GLU A 171 -7.29 -16.94 6.88
N SER A 172 -6.30 -16.55 6.07
CA SER A 172 -6.34 -16.84 4.64
C SER A 172 -6.40 -18.38 4.51
N ASN A 173 -7.58 -18.92 4.17
CA ASN A 173 -7.80 -20.35 3.97
C ASN A 173 -6.83 -20.89 2.91
N SER A 174 -5.70 -21.42 3.38
CA SER A 174 -4.73 -22.13 2.57
C SER A 174 -4.82 -23.63 2.92
N LYS A 175 -5.71 -24.32 2.21
CA LYS A 175 -5.61 -25.76 1.98
C LYS A 175 -5.87 -26.06 0.50
N GLU A 176 -4.75 -26.19 -0.21
CA GLU A 176 -4.47 -27.15 -1.28
C GLU A 176 -5.68 -27.75 -2.03
N ARG A 177 -6.00 -27.15 -3.17
CA ARG A 177 -6.21 -27.89 -4.41
C ARG A 177 -5.32 -27.27 -5.47
N GLU A 178 -4.32 -28.02 -5.91
CA GLU A 178 -3.47 -27.68 -7.06
C GLU A 178 -4.37 -27.47 -8.28
N GLY A 179 -4.65 -26.21 -8.59
CA GLY A 179 -5.53 -25.84 -9.69
C GLY A 179 -6.26 -24.50 -9.56
N ASP A 180 -5.90 -23.56 -8.67
CA ASP A 180 -6.44 -22.18 -8.72
C ASP A 180 -5.66 -21.10 -7.89
N ASN A 181 -4.33 -21.19 -7.75
CA ASN A 181 -3.52 -20.28 -6.90
C ASN A 181 -3.52 -18.81 -7.36
N THR A 182 -3.75 -18.56 -8.64
CA THR A 182 -3.68 -17.21 -9.23
C THR A 182 -4.90 -16.36 -8.88
N ASN A 183 -6.10 -16.94 -8.86
CA ASN A 183 -7.33 -16.16 -8.64
C ASN A 183 -7.46 -15.66 -7.20
N THR A 184 -7.07 -16.46 -6.21
CA THR A 184 -7.08 -16.06 -4.79
C THR A 184 -6.10 -14.91 -4.49
N LYS A 185 -4.87 -14.97 -5.03
CA LYS A 185 -3.89 -13.87 -4.92
C LYS A 185 -4.35 -12.61 -5.64
N ILE A 186 -4.99 -12.77 -6.80
CA ILE A 186 -5.60 -11.66 -7.56
C ILE A 186 -6.69 -10.98 -6.73
N ASP A 187 -7.55 -11.74 -6.05
CA ASP A 187 -8.62 -11.18 -5.23
C ASP A 187 -8.09 -10.48 -3.97
N GLU A 188 -7.03 -11.00 -3.34
CA GLU A 188 -6.32 -10.31 -2.26
C GLU A 188 -5.71 -8.97 -2.72
N VAL A 189 -5.05 -8.96 -3.89
CA VAL A 189 -4.49 -7.73 -4.49
C VAL A 189 -5.60 -6.73 -4.79
N ARG A 190 -6.73 -7.16 -5.37
CA ARG A 190 -7.87 -6.28 -5.65
C ARG A 190 -8.46 -5.69 -4.37
N SER A 191 -8.60 -6.50 -3.32
CA SER A 191 -9.10 -6.05 -2.02
C SER A 191 -8.19 -5.00 -1.39
N LEU A 192 -6.86 -5.23 -1.41
CA LEU A 192 -5.87 -4.26 -0.91
C LEU A 192 -5.92 -2.95 -1.68
N ILE A 193 -6.08 -3.00 -3.01
CA ILE A 193 -6.22 -1.80 -3.85
C ILE A 193 -7.49 -1.05 -3.47
N GLN A 194 -8.64 -1.73 -3.38
CA GLN A 194 -9.91 -1.10 -3.04
C GLN A 194 -9.89 -0.45 -1.65
N GLN A 195 -9.29 -1.12 -0.65
CA GLN A 195 -9.11 -0.56 0.70
C GLN A 195 -8.18 0.66 0.71
N ALA A 196 -7.06 0.58 -0.03
CA ALA A 196 -6.15 1.71 -0.15
C ALA A 196 -6.86 2.92 -0.77
N ILE A 197 -7.64 2.69 -1.83
CA ILE A 197 -8.43 3.72 -2.51
C ILE A 197 -9.48 4.33 -1.57
N SER A 198 -10.23 3.52 -0.82
CA SER A 198 -11.26 4.01 0.09
C SER A 198 -10.70 4.88 1.21
N LEU A 199 -9.50 4.55 1.71
CA LEU A 199 -8.77 5.34 2.72
C LEU A 199 -8.09 6.58 2.10
N GLY A 200 -7.49 6.45 0.92
CA GLY A 200 -6.67 7.49 0.30
C GLY A 200 -7.47 8.63 -0.34
N VAL A 201 -8.64 8.36 -0.94
CA VAL A 201 -9.44 9.39 -1.63
C VAL A 201 -9.92 10.50 -0.68
N PRO A 202 -10.49 10.19 0.51
CA PRO A 202 -10.86 11.23 1.49
C PRO A 202 -9.66 12.04 1.99
N LEU A 203 -8.51 11.40 2.19
CA LEU A 203 -7.27 12.06 2.61
C LEU A 203 -6.76 13.03 1.53
N TYR A 204 -6.82 12.63 0.26
CA TYR A 204 -6.45 13.51 -0.84
C TYR A 204 -7.38 14.72 -0.94
N ASN A 205 -8.70 14.49 -0.87
CA ASN A 205 -9.70 15.55 -0.99
C ASN A 205 -9.69 16.53 0.20
N SER A 206 -9.26 16.08 1.37
CA SER A 206 -9.05 16.94 2.55
C SER A 206 -7.72 17.69 2.55
N GLY A 207 -6.85 17.49 1.55
CA GLY A 207 -5.53 18.13 1.47
C GLY A 207 -4.41 17.38 2.20
N SER A 208 -4.70 16.22 2.80
CA SER A 208 -3.73 15.35 3.48
C SER A 208 -2.95 14.49 2.50
N TYR A 209 -2.26 15.14 1.54
CA TYR A 209 -1.60 14.47 0.41
C TYR A 209 -0.52 13.48 0.83
N MET A 210 0.27 13.80 1.86
CA MET A 210 1.34 12.92 2.37
C MET A 210 0.79 11.64 3.03
N ALA A 211 -0.36 11.73 3.70
CA ALA A 211 -1.02 10.56 4.28
C ALA A 211 -1.62 9.66 3.18
N CYS A 212 -2.25 10.25 2.17
CA CYS A 212 -2.75 9.54 0.99
C CYS A 212 -1.62 8.82 0.22
N GLU A 213 -0.53 9.54 -0.08
CA GLU A 213 0.66 8.99 -0.74
C GLU A 213 1.27 7.85 0.07
N SER A 214 1.35 7.99 1.40
CA SER A 214 1.89 6.96 2.28
C SER A 214 1.04 5.68 2.29
N ILE A 215 -0.29 5.79 2.30
CA ILE A 215 -1.20 4.64 2.21
C ILE A 215 -0.99 3.93 0.87
N TYR A 216 -1.04 4.66 -0.25
CA TYR A 216 -0.84 4.05 -1.57
C TYR A 216 0.54 3.39 -1.71
N ARG A 217 1.60 4.00 -1.14
CA ARG A 217 2.95 3.44 -1.15
C ARG A 217 3.06 2.17 -0.33
N ILE A 218 2.49 2.15 0.88
CA ILE A 218 2.47 0.96 1.74
C ILE A 218 1.71 -0.17 1.04
N THR A 219 0.56 0.12 0.44
CA THR A 219 -0.22 -0.84 -0.34
C THR A 219 0.57 -1.40 -1.51
N LEU A 220 1.25 -0.56 -2.30
CA LEU A 220 2.08 -1.02 -3.42
C LEU A 220 3.27 -1.87 -2.95
N LYS A 221 3.91 -1.55 -1.81
CA LYS A 221 4.94 -2.40 -1.20
C LYS A 221 4.38 -3.76 -0.77
N ALA A 222 3.18 -3.78 -0.19
CA ALA A 222 2.49 -5.00 0.18
C ALA A 222 2.14 -5.84 -1.06
N ILE A 223 1.57 -5.24 -2.09
CA ILE A 223 1.25 -5.91 -3.37
C ILE A 223 2.52 -6.50 -3.98
N GLY A 224 3.61 -5.73 -4.10
CA GLY A 224 4.87 -6.25 -4.66
C GLY A 224 5.50 -7.40 -3.86
N THR A 225 5.16 -7.53 -2.56
CA THR A 225 5.57 -8.67 -1.73
C THR A 225 4.63 -9.87 -1.90
N LEU A 226 3.33 -9.63 -2.11
CA LEU A 226 2.32 -10.67 -2.30
C LEU A 226 2.35 -11.30 -3.70
N THR A 227 2.83 -10.55 -4.70
CA THR A 227 2.79 -10.95 -6.11
C THR A 227 4.13 -11.43 -6.67
N ASP A 228 5.08 -11.88 -5.84
CA ASP A 228 6.34 -12.48 -6.32
C ASP A 228 6.05 -13.53 -7.42
N GLY A 229 6.33 -13.16 -8.68
CA GLY A 229 6.10 -13.97 -9.89
C GLY A 229 4.85 -13.66 -10.74
N ILE A 230 3.94 -12.76 -10.33
CA ILE A 230 2.70 -12.42 -11.06
C ILE A 230 2.76 -11.00 -11.66
N THR A 231 3.55 -10.10 -11.06
CA THR A 231 3.63 -8.68 -11.45
C THR A 231 5.09 -8.29 -11.71
N ASP A 232 5.37 -7.41 -12.68
CA ASP A 232 6.71 -6.86 -12.83
C ASP A 232 7.03 -5.92 -11.64
N ASN A 233 7.72 -6.48 -10.66
CA ASN A 233 8.13 -5.79 -9.43
C ASN A 233 9.00 -4.55 -9.71
N ASN A 234 9.58 -4.40 -10.90
CA ASN A 234 10.33 -3.21 -11.27
C ASN A 234 9.43 -2.01 -11.56
N LEU A 235 8.22 -2.20 -12.14
CA LEU A 235 7.24 -1.12 -12.33
C LEU A 235 6.81 -0.53 -10.99
N ILE A 236 6.47 -1.40 -10.04
CA ILE A 236 6.03 -0.98 -8.71
C ILE A 236 7.16 -0.22 -8.00
N LYS A 237 8.39 -0.74 -8.04
CA LYS A 237 9.56 -0.08 -7.44
C LYS A 237 9.85 1.28 -8.08
N ASN A 238 9.75 1.37 -9.41
CA ASN A 238 9.97 2.62 -10.13
C ASN A 238 8.89 3.65 -9.81
N ALA A 239 7.60 3.26 -9.77
CA ALA A 239 6.51 4.14 -9.39
C ALA A 239 6.67 4.67 -7.95
N ILE A 240 7.11 3.83 -7.00
CA ILE A 240 7.43 4.26 -5.63
C ILE A 240 8.59 5.25 -5.61
N ARG A 241 9.67 4.98 -6.33
CA ARG A 241 10.82 5.89 -6.41
C ARG A 241 10.44 7.24 -7.03
N GLU A 242 9.59 7.19 -8.06
CA GLU A 242 9.03 8.36 -8.73
C GLU A 242 8.19 9.20 -7.76
N SER A 243 7.29 8.58 -6.99
CA SER A 243 6.45 9.29 -6.02
C SER A 243 7.27 9.96 -4.90
N GLU A 244 8.32 9.30 -4.42
CA GLU A 244 9.22 9.81 -3.38
C GLU A 244 10.04 11.02 -3.84
N SER A 245 10.16 11.23 -5.16
CA SER A 245 10.99 12.30 -5.74
C SER A 245 10.25 13.60 -6.07
N ILE A 246 8.93 13.65 -5.85
CA ILE A 246 8.05 14.75 -6.24
C ILE A 246 7.17 15.22 -5.08
N ASP A 247 6.40 16.30 -5.29
CA ASP A 247 5.44 16.80 -4.29
C ASP A 247 4.42 15.71 -3.93
N PRO A 248 4.08 15.51 -2.63
CA PRO A 248 3.18 14.44 -2.22
C PRO A 248 1.81 14.44 -2.91
N LYS A 249 1.31 15.60 -3.35
CA LYS A 249 0.07 15.69 -4.13
C LYS A 249 0.21 14.98 -5.47
N ASP A 250 1.31 15.22 -6.17
CA ASP A 250 1.59 14.58 -7.45
C ASP A 250 2.01 13.11 -7.23
N GLY A 251 2.78 12.83 -6.17
CA GLY A 251 3.20 11.49 -5.79
C GLY A 251 2.01 10.55 -5.51
N ALA A 252 0.96 11.06 -4.86
CA ALA A 252 -0.28 10.31 -4.67
C ALA A 252 -0.93 9.89 -6.00
N TRP A 253 -0.89 10.75 -7.03
CA TRP A 253 -1.41 10.42 -8.36
C TRP A 253 -0.60 9.35 -9.08
N VAL A 254 0.74 9.42 -9.02
CA VAL A 254 1.62 8.37 -9.56
C VAL A 254 1.22 7.01 -8.99
N LEU A 255 1.16 6.91 -7.66
CA LEU A 255 0.86 5.65 -6.98
C LEU A 255 -0.58 5.21 -7.25
N ARG A 256 -1.52 6.16 -7.32
CA ARG A 256 -2.91 5.87 -7.69
C ARG A 256 -3.01 5.24 -9.07
N TYR A 257 -2.32 5.81 -10.06
CA TYR A 257 -2.31 5.26 -11.41
C TYR A 257 -1.69 3.87 -11.46
N MET A 258 -0.64 3.62 -10.68
CA MET A 258 -0.06 2.29 -10.56
C MET A 258 -1.06 1.28 -9.96
N LEU A 259 -1.79 1.66 -8.91
CA LEU A 259 -2.85 0.83 -8.32
C LEU A 259 -3.96 0.52 -9.33
N ASP A 260 -4.41 1.51 -10.10
CA ASP A 260 -5.44 1.34 -11.13
C ASP A 260 -4.96 0.40 -12.26
N GLU A 261 -3.69 0.51 -12.69
CA GLU A 261 -3.11 -0.39 -13.69
C GLU A 261 -2.98 -1.83 -13.17
N ILE A 262 -2.55 -2.01 -11.92
CA ILE A 262 -2.54 -3.34 -11.27
C ILE A 262 -3.95 -3.90 -11.24
N TYR A 263 -4.94 -3.11 -10.80
CA TYR A 263 -6.33 -3.54 -10.73
C TYR A 263 -6.87 -3.96 -12.11
N ALA A 264 -6.64 -3.15 -13.15
CA ALA A 264 -7.04 -3.46 -14.51
C ALA A 264 -6.35 -4.73 -15.05
N SER A 265 -5.05 -4.90 -14.79
CA SER A 265 -4.28 -6.07 -15.21
C SER A 265 -4.81 -7.36 -14.57
N THR A 266 -5.14 -7.31 -13.27
CA THR A 266 -5.74 -8.45 -12.58
C THR A 266 -7.15 -8.75 -13.08
N THR A 267 -7.91 -7.75 -13.52
CA THR A 267 -9.28 -7.93 -14.06
C THR A 267 -9.27 -8.64 -15.40
N ASN A 268 -8.30 -8.35 -16.25
CA ASN A 268 -8.16 -8.95 -17.58
C ASN A 268 -7.35 -10.26 -17.58
N ASN A 269 -6.93 -10.75 -16.40
CA ASN A 269 -5.99 -11.86 -16.23
C ASN A 269 -4.74 -11.70 -17.13
N SER A 270 -4.26 -10.46 -17.23
CA SER A 270 -3.11 -10.07 -18.04
C SER A 270 -1.98 -9.63 -17.12
N MET A 271 -0.76 -10.09 -17.38
CA MET A 271 0.41 -9.64 -16.61
C MET A 271 0.66 -8.14 -16.83
N LEU A 272 1.21 -7.48 -15.80
CA LEU A 272 1.80 -6.16 -15.96
C LEU A 272 2.99 -6.28 -16.89
N GLU A 273 2.86 -5.70 -18.09
CA GLU A 273 3.83 -5.89 -19.17
C GLU A 273 5.02 -4.94 -18.97
N ALA A 274 6.24 -5.48 -18.99
CA ALA A 274 7.46 -4.66 -19.06
C ALA A 274 7.47 -3.75 -20.30
N GLU A 275 6.74 -4.17 -21.34
CA GLU A 275 6.51 -3.40 -22.56
C GLU A 275 5.01 -3.15 -22.79
N LYS A 276 4.51 -1.96 -22.46
CA LYS A 276 3.11 -1.63 -22.76
C LYS A 276 2.98 -1.08 -24.17
N THR A 277 2.14 -1.71 -24.99
CA THR A 277 1.80 -1.17 -26.30
C THR A 277 0.87 0.03 -26.18
N ILE A 278 1.31 1.17 -26.71
CA ILE A 278 0.58 2.45 -26.70
C ILE A 278 -0.10 2.67 -28.05
N PHE A 279 0.64 2.42 -29.14
CA PHE A 279 0.11 2.48 -30.50
C PHE A 279 0.66 1.30 -31.29
N ASP A 280 -0.22 0.54 -31.93
CA ASP A 280 0.11 -0.59 -32.82
C ASP A 280 -0.36 -0.37 -34.27
N PHE A 281 -1.10 0.72 -34.50
CA PHE A 281 -1.73 1.12 -35.76
C PHE A 281 -2.52 0.01 -36.50
N SER A 282 -2.99 -1.02 -35.78
CA SER A 282 -3.59 -2.23 -36.36
C SER A 282 -5.06 -2.10 -36.78
N GLY A 283 -5.70 -0.96 -36.48
CA GLY A 283 -7.07 -0.62 -36.86
C GLY A 283 -8.09 -0.63 -35.72
N LYS A 284 -7.78 -1.26 -34.57
CA LYS A 284 -8.58 -1.13 -33.33
C LYS A 284 -8.24 0.10 -32.50
N ASP A 285 -7.09 0.69 -32.78
CA ASP A 285 -6.58 1.86 -32.08
C ASP A 285 -7.28 3.12 -32.61
N ASN A 286 -8.14 3.74 -31.77
CA ASN A 286 -8.86 5.00 -32.02
C ASN A 286 -7.95 6.24 -31.98
N SER A 287 -6.66 6.07 -32.27
CA SER A 287 -5.68 7.13 -32.29
C SER A 287 -5.89 8.08 -33.48
N ASP A 288 -6.58 9.19 -33.22
CA ASP A 288 -6.70 10.31 -34.14
C ASP A 288 -5.38 11.08 -34.15
N TRP A 289 -4.54 10.77 -35.15
CA TRP A 289 -3.31 11.52 -35.40
C TRP A 289 -3.64 12.78 -36.21
N TYR A 290 -3.43 13.94 -35.62
CA TYR A 290 -3.66 15.22 -36.27
C TYR A 290 -2.34 15.91 -36.63
N LEU A 291 -2.41 16.85 -37.58
CA LEU A 291 -1.26 17.61 -38.07
C LEU A 291 -1.21 18.99 -37.44
N LEU A 292 -0.01 19.42 -37.13
CA LEU A 292 0.32 20.80 -36.76
C LEU A 292 1.45 21.27 -37.68
N ASN A 293 1.06 21.95 -38.75
CA ASN A 293 2.00 22.58 -39.67
C ASN A 293 2.31 24.02 -39.23
N ASP A 294 3.38 24.57 -39.79
CA ASP A 294 3.97 25.87 -39.48
C ASP A 294 3.15 27.09 -39.97
N ASN A 295 1.82 27.02 -39.95
CA ASN A 295 0.94 28.10 -40.40
C ASN A 295 1.06 29.38 -39.55
N VAL A 296 1.73 29.30 -38.39
CA VAL A 296 2.01 30.46 -37.53
C VAL A 296 3.07 31.33 -38.22
N MET A 297 2.78 32.62 -38.42
CA MET A 297 3.57 33.58 -39.22
C MET A 297 3.58 33.35 -40.75
N GLY A 298 2.70 32.48 -41.27
CA GLY A 298 2.51 32.30 -42.72
C GLY A 298 3.39 31.22 -43.38
N GLY A 299 4.01 30.33 -42.60
CA GLY A 299 4.70 29.15 -43.13
C GLY A 299 3.79 28.27 -43.99
N VAL A 300 4.40 27.55 -44.93
CA VAL A 300 3.67 26.79 -45.98
C VAL A 300 4.15 25.34 -46.08
N SER A 301 4.72 24.78 -45.01
CA SER A 301 5.09 23.38 -44.98
C SER A 301 3.84 22.50 -45.09
N LYS A 302 3.93 21.44 -45.88
CA LYS A 302 2.80 20.52 -46.13
C LYS A 302 3.18 19.12 -45.73
N ALA A 303 2.31 18.46 -44.98
CA ALA A 303 2.47 17.08 -44.58
C ALA A 303 1.14 16.33 -44.58
N ARG A 304 1.23 15.01 -44.52
CA ARG A 304 0.11 14.11 -44.30
C ARG A 304 0.51 13.04 -43.29
N VAL A 305 -0.48 12.57 -42.53
CA VAL A 305 -0.37 11.38 -41.69
C VAL A 305 -1.43 10.38 -42.16
N SER A 306 -1.06 9.11 -42.26
CA SER A 306 -1.97 8.05 -42.72
C SER A 306 -1.58 6.71 -42.12
N LYS A 307 -2.57 5.90 -41.74
CA LYS A 307 -2.37 4.47 -41.45
C LYS A 307 -2.17 3.71 -42.77
N THR A 308 -1.18 2.81 -42.82
CA THR A 308 -0.89 1.99 -44.01
C THR A 308 -1.61 0.65 -43.96
N THR A 309 -1.66 -0.05 -45.09
CA THR A 309 -2.18 -1.43 -45.17
C THR A 309 -1.37 -2.43 -44.35
N GLU A 310 -0.10 -2.11 -44.05
CA GLU A 310 0.80 -2.92 -43.23
C GLU A 310 0.64 -2.64 -41.73
N LYS A 311 -0.43 -1.95 -41.30
CA LYS A 311 -0.69 -1.61 -39.89
C LYS A 311 0.42 -0.73 -39.28
N THR A 312 0.92 0.23 -40.04
CA THR A 312 1.89 1.23 -39.55
C THR A 312 1.33 2.64 -39.72
N MET A 313 1.92 3.63 -39.06
CA MET A 313 1.65 5.05 -39.30
C MET A 313 2.75 5.66 -40.16
N LYS A 314 2.34 6.41 -41.20
CA LYS A 314 3.25 7.08 -42.12
C LYS A 314 3.05 8.59 -42.06
N PHE A 315 4.09 9.31 -41.63
CA PHE A 315 4.15 10.77 -41.57
C PHE A 315 5.12 11.29 -42.63
N ARG A 316 4.60 12.00 -43.63
CA ARG A 316 5.41 12.44 -44.79
C ARG A 316 4.97 13.78 -45.33
N GLY A 317 5.89 14.49 -46.00
CA GLY A 317 5.60 15.81 -46.50
C GLY A 317 6.80 16.50 -47.13
N ARG A 318 6.70 17.83 -47.21
CA ARG A 318 7.78 18.72 -47.64
C ARG A 318 7.76 19.97 -46.76
N LEU A 319 8.93 20.31 -46.21
CA LEU A 319 9.12 21.56 -45.48
C LEU A 319 9.34 22.72 -46.45
N SER A 320 8.95 23.92 -46.05
CA SER A 320 9.33 25.15 -46.73
C SER A 320 9.89 26.16 -45.75
N LEU A 321 11.00 26.81 -46.12
CA LEU A 321 11.62 27.88 -45.35
C LEU A 321 10.98 29.25 -45.62
N LYS A 322 10.03 29.32 -46.56
CA LYS A 322 9.28 30.55 -46.84
C LYS A 322 8.53 31.01 -45.60
N ASN A 323 8.44 32.33 -45.42
CA ASN A 323 7.73 32.97 -44.32
C ASN A 323 8.18 32.50 -42.92
N ASN A 324 9.50 32.25 -42.76
CA ASN A 324 10.09 31.75 -41.52
C ASN A 324 9.52 30.40 -41.03
N GLY A 325 9.03 29.58 -41.98
CA GLY A 325 8.59 28.22 -41.71
C GLY A 325 9.75 27.24 -41.50
N GLY A 326 9.48 25.98 -41.77
CA GLY A 326 10.47 24.91 -41.78
C GLY A 326 10.25 23.86 -40.70
N PHE A 327 9.01 23.65 -40.27
CA PHE A 327 8.66 22.50 -39.44
C PHE A 327 7.31 21.89 -39.81
N SER A 328 7.15 20.62 -39.48
CA SER A 328 5.86 19.95 -39.50
C SER A 328 5.81 18.93 -38.36
N SER A 329 4.65 18.82 -37.72
CA SER A 329 4.44 17.90 -36.60
C SER A 329 3.15 17.12 -36.77
N THR A 330 3.15 15.88 -36.28
CA THR A 330 1.93 15.09 -36.09
C THR A 330 1.85 14.63 -34.63
N ARG A 331 0.63 14.56 -34.08
CA ARG A 331 0.41 14.26 -32.66
C ARG A 331 -0.85 13.42 -32.48
N SER A 332 -0.89 12.66 -31.41
CA SER A 332 -2.09 11.98 -30.95
C SER A 332 -2.17 12.03 -29.42
N GLN A 333 -3.38 11.88 -28.89
CA GLN A 333 -3.57 11.63 -27.47
C GLN A 333 -3.16 10.19 -27.17
N ILE A 334 -2.53 9.97 -26.02
CA ILE A 334 -2.34 8.59 -25.58
C ILE A 334 -3.71 8.03 -25.14
N PRO A 335 -3.97 6.73 -25.32
CA PRO A 335 -5.19 6.11 -24.81
C PRO A 335 -5.29 6.27 -23.28
N ASP A 336 -6.48 6.06 -22.71
CA ASP A 336 -6.78 6.32 -21.30
C ASP A 336 -6.14 5.27 -20.36
N PHE A 337 -4.82 5.33 -20.22
CA PHE A 337 -4.02 4.57 -19.27
C PHE A 337 -2.77 5.39 -18.89
N SER A 338 -2.09 4.96 -17.82
CA SER A 338 -0.92 5.65 -17.29
C SER A 338 0.39 4.98 -17.70
N LEU A 339 1.43 5.79 -17.93
CA LEU A 339 2.81 5.31 -18.07
C LEU A 339 3.61 5.49 -16.76
N ALA A 340 2.93 5.59 -15.61
CA ALA A 340 3.58 5.63 -14.31
C ALA A 340 4.52 4.41 -14.13
N GLY A 341 5.75 4.64 -13.65
CA GLY A 341 6.74 3.58 -13.42
C GLY A 341 7.53 3.12 -14.65
N TYR A 342 7.18 3.56 -15.87
CA TYR A 342 7.99 3.29 -17.07
C TYR A 342 9.21 4.21 -17.15
N ASP A 343 10.35 3.68 -17.62
CA ASP A 343 11.60 4.45 -17.77
C ASP A 343 11.61 5.31 -19.03
N GLY A 344 10.81 4.94 -20.04
CA GLY A 344 10.69 5.71 -21.26
C GLY A 344 9.77 5.12 -22.31
N LEU A 345 9.90 5.65 -23.52
CA LEU A 345 9.22 5.14 -24.72
C LEU A 345 10.22 4.48 -25.66
N MET A 346 9.81 3.41 -26.31
CA MET A 346 10.54 2.84 -27.43
C MET A 346 9.66 2.80 -28.68
N LEU A 347 10.32 2.97 -29.81
CA LEU A 347 9.68 3.18 -31.10
C LEU A 347 10.33 2.24 -32.10
N LYS A 348 9.52 1.48 -32.84
CA LYS A 348 10.02 0.79 -34.04
C LYS A 348 9.73 1.65 -35.25
N ILE A 349 10.79 2.17 -35.87
CA ILE A 349 10.70 3.19 -36.91
C ILE A 349 11.59 2.87 -38.11
N ARG A 350 11.25 3.45 -39.25
CA ARG A 350 12.15 3.65 -40.39
C ARG A 350 11.87 5.02 -40.99
N GLY A 351 12.83 5.58 -41.70
CA GLY A 351 12.66 6.88 -42.33
C GLY A 351 13.68 7.17 -43.41
N ASP A 352 13.87 8.45 -43.67
CA ASP A 352 14.58 8.98 -44.80
C ASP A 352 16.06 9.31 -44.55
N GLY A 353 16.57 9.07 -43.35
CA GLY A 353 17.94 9.46 -42.97
C GLY A 353 18.03 10.76 -42.19
N ARG A 354 16.90 11.48 -42.02
CA ARG A 354 16.85 12.80 -41.39
C ARG A 354 16.60 12.70 -39.89
N TYR A 355 16.78 13.84 -39.22
CA TYR A 355 16.53 14.00 -37.80
C TYR A 355 15.08 14.37 -37.52
N TYR A 356 14.44 13.57 -36.68
CA TYR A 356 13.12 13.83 -36.12
C TYR A 356 13.25 14.02 -34.62
N SER A 357 12.22 14.58 -33.99
CA SER A 357 12.10 14.57 -32.53
C SER A 357 10.81 13.88 -32.12
N LEU A 358 10.91 13.00 -31.11
CA LEU A 358 9.75 12.52 -30.38
C LEU A 358 9.30 13.66 -29.46
N LEU A 359 7.99 13.91 -29.39
CA LEU A 359 7.36 14.90 -28.54
C LEU A 359 6.45 14.20 -27.54
N VAL A 360 6.53 14.59 -26.27
CA VAL A 360 5.53 14.26 -25.25
C VAL A 360 5.06 15.52 -24.53
N SER A 361 3.82 15.54 -24.08
CA SER A 361 3.28 16.64 -23.29
C SER A 361 2.22 16.17 -22.31
N ASN A 362 2.02 16.94 -21.25
CA ASN A 362 0.99 16.73 -20.24
C ASN A 362 -0.28 17.55 -20.48
N GLN A 363 -0.44 18.13 -21.68
CA GLN A 363 -1.53 19.05 -22.06
C GLN A 363 -1.67 20.32 -21.21
N GLN A 364 -0.89 20.50 -20.13
CA GLN A 364 -0.84 21.75 -19.37
C GLN A 364 0.08 22.76 -20.06
N ARG A 365 -0.40 24.01 -20.16
CA ARG A 365 -0.04 25.02 -21.17
C ARG A 365 1.39 25.62 -21.15
N ARG A 366 2.49 24.87 -20.98
CA ARG A 366 3.84 25.49 -21.02
C ARG A 366 4.93 24.83 -21.85
N GLY A 367 4.81 23.61 -22.39
CA GLY A 367 5.87 23.08 -23.27
C GLY A 367 5.69 21.62 -23.67
N THR A 368 6.55 21.16 -24.56
CA THR A 368 6.68 19.75 -24.95
C THR A 368 8.07 19.25 -24.60
N TRP A 369 8.18 18.06 -24.02
CA TRP A 369 9.46 17.40 -23.85
C TRP A 369 9.81 16.66 -25.13
N GLN A 370 11.07 16.76 -25.53
CA GLN A 370 11.51 16.24 -26.81
C GLN A 370 12.88 15.58 -26.73
N THR A 371 13.03 14.52 -27.53
CA THR A 371 14.32 13.86 -27.77
C THR A 371 14.50 13.71 -29.27
N LYS A 372 15.67 14.13 -29.76
CA LYS A 372 16.05 14.01 -31.17
C LYS A 372 16.58 12.61 -31.46
N PHE A 373 16.19 12.04 -32.59
CA PHE A 373 16.73 10.80 -33.11
C PHE A 373 16.93 10.92 -34.62
N LYS A 374 17.89 10.15 -35.14
CA LYS A 374 18.13 10.02 -36.58
C LYS A 374 17.39 8.78 -37.09
N THR A 375 16.80 8.87 -38.27
CA THR A 375 16.12 7.74 -38.91
C THR A 375 17.04 7.01 -39.89
N ASN A 376 16.74 5.74 -40.16
CA ASN A 376 17.40 4.94 -41.20
C ASN A 376 16.38 4.33 -42.17
N LYS A 377 16.84 3.91 -43.35
CA LYS A 377 15.99 3.24 -44.36
C LYS A 377 15.50 1.86 -43.90
N LYS A 378 16.21 1.23 -42.97
CA LYS A 378 15.86 -0.05 -42.35
C LYS A 378 15.07 0.19 -41.07
N TRP A 379 14.23 -0.79 -40.71
CA TRP A 379 13.56 -0.78 -39.41
C TRP A 379 14.58 -0.85 -38.28
N GLU A 380 14.41 0.01 -37.30
CA GLU A 380 15.22 0.08 -36.09
C GLU A 380 14.36 0.37 -34.87
N ILE A 381 14.85 -0.02 -33.69
CA ILE A 381 14.22 0.31 -32.41
C ILE A 381 14.99 1.46 -31.78
N VAL A 382 14.29 2.54 -31.47
CA VAL A 382 14.84 3.70 -30.75
C VAL A 382 14.25 3.74 -29.35
N LYS A 383 15.09 3.61 -28.32
CA LYS A 383 14.72 3.85 -26.92
C LYS A 383 14.87 5.33 -26.59
N VAL A 384 13.87 5.89 -25.91
CA VAL A 384 13.79 7.29 -25.49
C VAL A 384 13.48 7.33 -23.99
N PRO A 385 14.51 7.38 -23.13
CA PRO A 385 14.33 7.52 -21.69
C PRO A 385 13.67 8.85 -21.33
N PHE A 386 12.71 8.85 -20.40
CA PHE A 386 12.04 10.07 -19.94
C PHE A 386 13.02 11.06 -19.30
N ASN A 387 14.00 10.54 -18.55
CA ASN A 387 15.03 11.34 -17.89
C ASN A 387 15.99 12.06 -18.86
N GLN A 388 16.03 11.66 -20.14
CA GLN A 388 16.84 12.28 -21.19
C GLN A 388 16.05 13.31 -22.04
N MET A 389 14.72 13.36 -21.89
CA MET A 389 13.89 14.28 -22.67
C MET A 389 14.05 15.72 -22.18
N GLN A 390 14.17 16.66 -23.13
CA GLN A 390 14.35 18.08 -22.82
C GLN A 390 13.08 18.87 -23.10
N MET A 391 12.64 19.70 -22.16
CA MET A 391 11.51 20.60 -22.39
C MET A 391 11.85 21.65 -23.46
N SER A 392 10.89 21.90 -24.34
CA SER A 392 10.89 23.03 -25.27
C SER A 392 9.56 23.76 -25.27
N ILE A 393 9.63 25.09 -25.25
CA ILE A 393 8.50 26.00 -25.33
C ILE A 393 8.61 26.75 -26.65
N ARG A 394 7.84 26.34 -27.67
CA ARG A 394 7.87 26.98 -29.00
C ARG A 394 9.30 27.13 -29.57
N GLY A 395 10.13 26.10 -29.41
CA GLY A 395 11.53 26.10 -29.87
C GLY A 395 12.54 26.70 -28.89
N TRP A 396 12.09 27.46 -27.87
CA TRP A 396 12.94 27.91 -26.77
C TRP A 396 13.20 26.75 -25.79
N ARG A 397 14.41 26.70 -25.21
CA ARG A 397 14.77 25.74 -24.16
C ARG A 397 15.02 26.50 -22.85
N PRO A 398 14.22 26.25 -21.81
CA PRO A 398 14.50 26.80 -20.48
C PRO A 398 15.85 26.32 -19.94
N ARG A 399 16.53 27.15 -19.15
CA ARG A 399 17.76 26.74 -18.44
C ARG A 399 17.50 25.68 -17.36
N SER A 400 16.32 25.74 -16.75
CA SER A 400 15.82 24.74 -15.83
C SER A 400 14.39 24.40 -16.22
N ALA A 401 14.10 23.11 -16.37
CA ALA A 401 12.80 22.60 -16.70
C ALA A 401 12.50 21.37 -15.84
N PRO A 402 11.22 21.18 -15.43
CA PRO A 402 10.84 19.95 -14.75
C PRO A 402 11.08 18.75 -15.68
N LYS A 403 11.46 17.61 -15.09
CA LYS A 403 11.52 16.34 -15.83
C LYS A 403 10.10 15.92 -16.19
N ILE A 404 9.96 15.24 -17.33
CA ILE A 404 8.70 14.55 -17.64
C ILE A 404 8.70 13.19 -16.96
N MET A 405 7.55 12.81 -16.47
CA MET A 405 7.29 11.52 -15.84
C MET A 405 6.14 10.86 -16.59
N GLY A 406 6.11 9.53 -16.60
CA GLY A 406 5.20 8.79 -17.47
C GLY A 406 3.72 9.00 -17.14
N ASP A 407 3.40 9.15 -15.85
CA ASP A 407 2.06 9.44 -15.32
C ASP A 407 1.42 10.72 -15.90
N ARG A 408 2.27 11.70 -16.24
CA ARG A 408 1.86 13.01 -16.74
C ARG A 408 1.76 13.06 -18.27
N ILE A 409 2.17 12.02 -19.00
CA ILE A 409 2.11 12.05 -20.46
C ILE A 409 0.65 11.93 -20.89
N LYS A 410 0.19 12.84 -21.74
CA LYS A 410 -1.19 12.86 -22.29
C LYS A 410 -1.21 12.91 -23.81
N THR A 411 -0.10 13.30 -24.43
CA THR A 411 0.06 13.30 -25.89
C THR A 411 1.44 12.80 -26.27
N VAL A 412 1.52 12.07 -27.38
CA VAL A 412 2.76 11.77 -28.07
C VAL A 412 2.73 12.39 -29.47
N GLY A 413 3.88 12.66 -30.06
CA GLY A 413 3.97 13.11 -31.43
C GLY A 413 5.36 13.09 -32.01
N PHE A 414 5.44 13.42 -33.29
CA PHE A 414 6.69 13.58 -34.01
C PHE A 414 6.77 14.98 -34.58
N ILE A 415 7.99 15.51 -34.67
CA ILE A 415 8.26 16.76 -35.38
C ILE A 415 9.53 16.61 -36.21
N ILE A 416 9.50 17.19 -37.39
CA ILE A 416 10.68 17.46 -38.21
C ILE A 416 10.83 18.97 -38.34
N ALA A 417 12.03 19.47 -38.04
CA ALA A 417 12.36 20.90 -38.03
C ALA A 417 13.85 21.11 -38.37
N ASP A 418 14.36 20.34 -39.33
CA ASP A 418 15.77 20.31 -39.72
C ASP A 418 16.14 21.33 -40.80
N LYS A 419 15.20 22.19 -41.20
CA LYS A 419 15.34 23.22 -42.23
C LYS A 419 15.74 22.68 -43.61
N ASN A 420 15.42 21.43 -43.93
CA ASN A 420 15.67 20.85 -45.23
C ASN A 420 14.37 20.77 -46.06
N GLU A 421 14.32 21.43 -47.22
CA GLU A 421 13.14 21.51 -48.09
C GLU A 421 12.94 20.28 -48.99
N GLN A 422 13.77 19.25 -48.87
CA GLN A 422 13.53 17.97 -49.54
C GLN A 422 12.30 17.26 -48.96
N PRO A 423 11.66 16.36 -49.72
CA PRO A 423 10.62 15.49 -49.19
C PRO A 423 11.12 14.74 -47.95
N PHE A 424 10.22 14.54 -46.98
CA PHE A 424 10.50 13.76 -45.78
C PHE A 424 9.52 12.62 -45.60
N GLU A 425 9.96 11.55 -44.95
CA GLU A 425 9.13 10.40 -44.63
C GLU A 425 9.62 9.68 -43.37
N LEU A 426 8.72 9.52 -42.39
CA LEU A 426 8.87 8.70 -41.20
C LEU A 426 7.74 7.68 -41.19
N GLU A 427 8.08 6.43 -40.93
CA GLU A 427 7.14 5.34 -40.75
C GLU A 427 7.37 4.69 -39.39
N VAL A 428 6.27 4.43 -38.69
CA VAL A 428 6.24 3.97 -37.31
C VAL A 428 5.38 2.71 -37.25
N ASP A 429 6.00 1.61 -36.86
CA ASP A 429 5.33 0.31 -36.70
C ASP A 429 4.58 0.25 -35.37
N TRP A 430 5.25 0.63 -34.28
CA TRP A 430 4.61 0.72 -32.97
C TRP A 430 5.32 1.70 -32.05
N ILE A 431 4.60 2.08 -30.99
CA ILE A 431 5.09 2.87 -29.86
C ILE A 431 4.75 2.10 -28.59
N LYS A 432 5.75 1.84 -27.76
CA LYS A 432 5.61 1.12 -26.49
C LYS A 432 6.26 1.88 -25.33
N GLY A 433 5.72 1.75 -24.12
CA GLY A 433 6.48 2.03 -22.90
C GLY A 433 7.49 0.91 -22.63
N TYR A 434 8.61 1.21 -21.99
CA TYR A 434 9.56 0.19 -21.52
C TYR A 434 10.09 0.48 -20.12
N ILE A 435 10.71 -0.55 -19.52
CA ILE A 435 11.48 -0.54 -18.27
C ILE A 435 12.85 -1.13 -18.57
N ASP A 436 13.91 -0.60 -17.97
CA ASP A 436 15.28 -1.12 -18.09
C ASP A 436 15.81 -1.80 -16.81
#